data_AF-A0A1J5GPQ0-F1
#
_entry.id   AF-A0A1J5GPQ0-F1
#
_cell.length_a   1.000
_cell.length_b   1.000
_cell.length_c   1.000
_cell.angle_alpha   90.00
_cell.angle_beta   90.00
_cell.angle_gamma   90.00
#
_symmetry.space_group_name_H-M   'P 1'
#
loop_
_entity.id
_entity.type
_entity.pdbx_description
1 polymer ?
#
loop_
_entity_poly.entity_id
_entity_poly.type
_entity_poly.pdbx_seq_one_letter_code
_entity_poly.pdbx_strand_id
1 'polypeptide(L)' 'MTKTSISEKRMKRVYANPFYVIQIHQLFRTQECPKLISKKKWVSTNERMISEIGVKAWLLLLLESLEGKYLSK' A
#
# COMPACT_ATOMS: atom_id res chain seq x y z
N MET A 1 -7.64 1.88 -27.01
CA MET A 1 -7.28 1.38 -25.67
C MET A 1 -6.61 2.52 -24.89
N THR A 2 -7.35 3.17 -24.00
CA THR A 2 -6.85 4.29 -23.20
C THR A 2 -6.03 3.76 -22.03
N LYS A 3 -4.70 3.95 -22.08
CA LYS A 3 -3.80 3.74 -20.94
C LYS A 3 -4.26 4.68 -19.82
N THR A 4 -4.97 4.15 -18.83
CA THR A 4 -5.35 4.92 -17.64
C THR A 4 -4.07 5.16 -16.83
N SER A 5 -3.51 6.38 -16.85
CA SER A 5 -2.37 6.69 -16.00
C SER A 5 -2.85 6.68 -14.54
N ILE A 6 -2.20 5.86 -13.72
CA ILE A 6 -2.44 5.84 -12.27
C ILE A 6 -1.76 7.08 -11.70
N SER A 7 -2.50 7.92 -10.97
CA SER A 7 -1.92 9.10 -10.32
C SER A 7 -0.86 8.72 -9.29
N GLU A 8 0.17 9.55 -9.10
CA GLU A 8 1.22 9.31 -8.11
C GLU A 8 0.65 9.06 -6.71
N LYS A 9 -0.37 9.80 -6.30
CA LYS A 9 -1.07 9.59 -5.02
C LYS A 9 -1.63 8.18 -4.89
N ARG A 10 -2.21 7.66 -5.97
CA ARG A 10 -2.77 6.29 -6.00
C ARG A 10 -1.67 5.24 -5.98
N MET A 11 -0.54 5.47 -6.66
CA MET A 11 0.64 4.60 -6.54
C MET A 11 1.19 4.57 -5.12
N LYS A 12 1.36 5.74 -4.48
CA LYS A 12 1.86 5.86 -3.11
C LYS A 12 0.98 5.06 -2.13
N ARG A 13 -0.34 5.09 -2.31
CA ARG A 13 -1.29 4.28 -1.52
C ARG A 13 -1.12 2.78 -1.75
N VAL A 14 -0.96 2.33 -2.99
CA VAL A 14 -0.69 0.90 -3.29
C VAL A 14 0.61 0.44 -2.63
N TYR A 15 1.66 1.25 -2.69
CA TYR A 15 2.95 0.93 -2.07
C TYR A 15 2.92 0.98 -0.54
N ALA A 16 2.05 1.77 0.07
CA ALA A 16 1.89 1.80 1.52
C ALA A 16 0.98 0.68 2.05
N ASN A 17 0.09 0.13 1.20
CA ASN A 17 -0.83 -0.91 1.62
C ASN A 17 -0.09 -2.25 1.85
N PRO A 18 -0.06 -2.77 3.09
CA PRO A 18 0.64 -4.01 3.39
C PRO A 18 -0.08 -5.26 2.84
N PHE A 19 -1.35 -5.16 2.47
CA PHE A 19 -2.17 -6.26 1.93
C PHE A 19 -1.51 -6.95 0.73
N TYR A 20 -0.79 -6.20 -0.10
CA TYR A 20 -0.14 -6.72 -1.31
C TYR A 20 1.20 -7.43 -1.06
N VAL A 21 1.61 -7.53 0.21
CA VAL A 21 2.96 -7.97 0.62
C VAL A 21 2.92 -9.01 1.73
N ILE A 22 1.96 -8.87 2.65
CA ILE A 22 1.84 -9.79 3.78
C ILE A 22 1.00 -11.01 3.39
N GLN A 23 1.37 -12.15 3.96
CA GLN A 23 0.48 -13.29 4.03
C GLN A 23 -0.29 -13.16 5.34
N ILE A 24 -1.54 -12.73 5.25
CA ILE A 24 -2.43 -12.69 6.42
C ILE A 24 -2.66 -14.13 6.88
N HIS A 25 -2.48 -14.38 8.17
CA HIS A 25 -2.72 -15.69 8.76
C HIS A 25 -4.16 -16.14 8.49
N GLN A 26 -4.37 -17.45 8.30
CA GLN A 26 -5.65 -17.97 7.82
C GLN A 26 -6.84 -17.60 8.72
N LEU A 27 -6.61 -17.50 10.03
CA LEU A 27 -7.61 -17.08 11.03
C LEU A 27 -8.17 -15.66 10.80
N PHE A 28 -7.41 -14.79 10.12
CA PHE A 28 -7.74 -13.37 9.97
C PHE A 28 -8.02 -12.99 8.52
N ARG A 29 -8.00 -13.94 7.57
CA ARG A 29 -8.25 -13.65 6.16
C ARG A 29 -9.63 -14.16 5.76
N THR A 30 -10.43 -13.28 5.18
CA THR A 30 -11.71 -13.63 4.53
C THR A 30 -11.52 -14.09 3.09
N GLN A 31 -10.36 -13.78 2.48
CA GLN A 31 -10.02 -14.11 1.10
C GLN A 31 -8.51 -14.27 0.91
N GLU A 32 -8.10 -14.82 -0.23
CA GLU A 32 -6.69 -14.89 -0.60
C GLU A 32 -6.12 -13.49 -0.87
N CYS A 33 -4.90 -13.25 -0.37
CA CYS A 33 -4.19 -12.00 -0.55
C CYS A 33 -3.21 -12.15 -1.72
N PRO A 34 -3.39 -11.44 -2.84
CA PRO A 34 -2.45 -11.48 -3.95
C PRO A 34 -1.12 -10.83 -3.53
N LYS A 35 -0.04 -11.62 -3.57
CA LYS A 35 1.32 -11.13 -3.33
C LYS A 35 1.83 -10.40 -4.58
N LEU A 36 1.52 -9.11 -4.70
CA LEU A 36 1.89 -8.31 -5.87
C LEU A 36 3.28 -7.68 -5.74
N ILE A 37 3.79 -7.52 -4.52
CA ILE A 37 5.06 -6.84 -4.26
C ILE A 37 5.90 -7.69 -3.29
N SER A 38 7.21 -7.79 -3.53
CA SER A 38 8.11 -8.47 -2.60
C SER A 38 8.31 -7.67 -1.32
N LYS A 39 8.50 -8.35 -0.19
CA LYS A 39 8.78 -7.70 1.11
C LYS A 39 9.94 -6.71 1.01
N LYS A 40 11.04 -7.11 0.37
CA LYS A 40 12.23 -6.26 0.18
C LYS A 40 11.89 -4.97 -0.59
N LYS A 41 11.11 -5.08 -1.67
CA LYS A 41 10.71 -3.92 -2.48
C LYS A 41 9.75 -3.01 -1.72
N TRP A 42 8.86 -3.58 -0.93
CA TRP A 42 7.93 -2.80 -0.10
C TRP A 42 8.66 -2.03 0.99
N VAL A 43 9.58 -2.68 1.71
CA VAL A 43 10.39 -2.03 2.76
C VAL A 43 11.18 -0.86 2.17
N SER A 44 11.96 -1.08 1.10
CA SER A 44 12.78 0.00 0.52
C SER A 44 11.96 1.14 -0.07
N THR A 45 10.76 0.86 -0.60
CA THR A 45 9.85 1.90 -1.09
C THR A 45 9.27 2.74 0.06
N ASN A 46 8.90 2.09 1.17
CA ASN A 46 8.36 2.78 2.34
C ASN A 46 9.43 3.54 3.12
N GLU A 47 10.67 3.03 3.21
CA GLU A 47 11.81 3.78 3.76
C GLU A 47 12.02 5.10 3.02
N ARG A 48 12.07 5.04 1.68
CA ARG A 48 12.18 6.24 0.85
C ARG A 48 10.99 7.17 1.06
N MET A 49 9.76 6.65 1.08
CA MET A 49 8.57 7.47 1.28
C MET A 49 8.56 8.16 2.65
N ILE A 50 8.93 7.45 3.73
CA ILE A 50 9.06 8.02 5.07
C ILE A 50 10.09 9.15 5.09
N SER A 51 11.21 9.00 4.37
CA SER A 51 12.22 10.07 4.25
C SER A 51 11.70 11.31 3.51
N GLU A 52 10.77 11.14 2.57
CA GLU A 52 10.20 12.23 1.77
C GLU A 52 9.06 12.97 2.49
N ILE A 53 8.16 12.25 3.19
CA ILE A 53 6.92 12.83 3.75
C ILE A 53 6.89 12.88 5.28
N GLY A 54 7.85 12.24 5.94
CA GLY A 54 7.91 12.11 7.40
C GLY A 54 7.02 11.01 7.97
N VAL A 55 7.38 10.54 9.17
CA VAL A 55 6.74 9.39 9.85
C VAL A 55 5.24 9.62 10.08
N LYS A 56 4.84 10.80 10.58
CA LYS A 56 3.43 11.10 10.89
C LYS A 56 2.55 11.01 9.64
N ALA A 57 2.96 11.63 8.54
CA ALA A 57 2.19 11.61 7.29
C ALA A 57 2.11 10.19 6.71
N TRP A 58 3.21 9.42 6.82
CA TRP A 58 3.22 8.03 6.40
C TRP A 58 2.25 7.16 7.22
N LEU A 59 2.21 7.31 8.55
CA LEU A 59 1.27 6.56 9.42
C LEU A 59 -0.20 6.87 9.08
N LEU A 60 -0.53 8.14 8.82
CA LEU A 60 -1.88 8.51 8.40
C LEU A 60 -2.24 7.87 7.05
N LEU A 61 -1.30 7.84 6.10
CA LEU A 61 -1.50 7.23 4.79
C LEU A 61 -1.63 5.69 4.88
N LEU A 62 -0.91 5.05 5.81
CA LEU A 62 -1.08 3.64 6.13
C LEU A 62 -2.49 3.36 6.66
N LEU A 63 -2.98 4.15 7.61
CA LEU A 63 -4.33 4.00 8.16
C LEU A 63 -5.40 4.18 7.07
N GLU A 64 -5.29 5.23 6.23
CA GLU A 64 -6.18 5.41 5.08
C GLU A 64 -6.20 4.18 4.16
N SER A 65 -5.03 3.57 3.96
CA SER A 65 -4.89 2.36 3.13
C SER A 65 -5.59 1.16 3.77
N LEU A 66 -5.44 0.96 5.09
CA LEU A 66 -6.08 -0.12 5.83
C LEU A 66 -7.61 0.05 5.92
N GLU A 67 -8.10 1.28 5.94
CA GLU A 67 -9.54 1.61 5.91
C GLU A 67 -10.18 1.49 4.52
N GLY A 68 -9.41 1.16 3.47
CA GLY A 68 -9.93 1.03 2.12
C GLY A 68 -10.14 2.36 1.37
N LYS A 69 -9.67 3.50 1.91
CA LYS A 69 -9.81 4.84 1.32
C LYS A 69 -8.97 5.04 0.03
N TYR A 70 -8.28 4.00 -0.43
CA TYR A 70 -7.60 3.96 -1.72
C TYR A 70 -8.53 3.55 -2.89
N LEU A 71 -9.75 3.08 -2.59
CA LEU A 71 -10.77 2.68 -3.58
C LEU A 71 -11.81 3.78 -3.86
N SER A 72 -11.98 4.74 -2.95
CA SER A 72 -12.89 5.87 -3.13
C SER A 72 -12.28 6.90 -4.09
N LYS A 73 -13.03 7.21 -5.17
CA LYS A 73 -12.72 8.28 -6.14
C LYS A 73 -12.66 9.64 -5.47
#